data_AF-R6WXT9-F1
#
_entry.id   AF-R6WXT9-F1
#
_cell.length_a   1.000
_cell.length_b   1.000
_cell.length_c   1.000
_cell.angle_alpha   90.00
_cell.angle_beta   90.00
_cell.angle_gamma   90.00
#
_symmetry.space_group_name_H-M   'P 1'
#
loop_
_entity.id
_entity.type
_entity.pdbx_description
1 polymer ?
#
loop_
_entity_poly.entity_id
_entity_poly.type
_entity_poly.pdbx_seq_one_letter_code
_entity_poly.pdbx_strand_id
1 'polypeptide(L)'
;MPPYYLLSGWHGAGAAELTEAEALLLQGRIDEMDMPLQKAYYQAEKHGQECITICCDFLEMQRDLFRGVYSSKAEAYSRHQWQLQPWKQSMLLNTADMCAGFYYALLGKPEYIPSWLTDGNGQQPSVLYPARPCRNYISAQCLLAQGQYTELLVRWSDWEQECRPYSNFLCLLYLQVQRAAAFAGRGDVTSCRASLKQALAMAEADKLVLPLAQNIALLRPYLEQELQGEFSAAAAAALHLGQQLEAGRGQIMSARFAEAGLQELTEQELQIAQLAAARHTNREIAQRLSLSEGTIKQYLNKIFAKLQIDAAAKNKRHQLERFFPNS
;
A
#
# COMPACT_ATOMS: atom_id res chain seq x y z
N MET A 1 14.07 20.45 3.12
CA MET A 1 13.40 21.69 2.63
C MET A 1 13.68 22.82 3.61
N PRO A 2 13.90 24.08 3.19
CA PRO A 2 14.02 25.21 4.11
C PRO A 2 12.72 25.41 4.94
N PRO A 3 12.78 25.81 6.22
CA PRO A 3 11.61 25.97 7.09
C PRO A 3 10.83 27.26 6.75
N TYR A 4 10.25 27.31 5.55
CA TYR A 4 9.50 28.47 5.04
C TYR A 4 8.28 28.83 5.89
N TYR A 5 7.76 27.86 6.67
CA TYR A 5 6.66 28.07 7.62
C TYR A 5 6.95 29.16 8.66
N LEU A 6 8.22 29.41 8.99
CA LEU A 6 8.61 30.50 9.89
C LEU A 6 8.34 31.89 9.29
N LEU A 7 8.30 31.98 7.95
CA LEU A 7 8.11 33.23 7.21
C LEU A 7 6.67 33.42 6.70
N SER A 8 5.86 32.37 6.70
CA SER A 8 4.49 32.35 6.15
C SER A 8 3.40 32.31 7.23
N GLY A 9 3.74 32.64 8.48
CA GLY A 9 2.79 32.55 9.59
C GLY A 9 2.35 31.12 9.90
N TRP A 10 3.29 30.16 9.83
CA TRP A 10 3.10 28.72 10.03
C TRP A 10 2.36 27.97 8.92
N HIS A 11 2.08 28.63 7.78
CA HIS A 11 1.56 27.93 6.62
C HIS A 11 2.60 26.95 6.06
N GLY A 12 2.21 25.68 5.91
CA GLY A 12 3.11 24.58 5.57
C GLY A 12 3.97 24.06 6.74
N ALA A 13 3.60 24.36 7.99
CA ALA A 13 4.25 23.76 9.16
C ALA A 13 4.22 22.22 9.09
N GLY A 14 5.35 21.59 9.44
CA GLY A 14 5.54 20.14 9.33
C GLY A 14 6.04 19.66 7.96
N ALA A 15 6.01 20.51 6.92
CA ALA A 15 6.44 20.09 5.58
C ALA A 15 7.94 19.77 5.49
N ALA A 16 8.79 20.44 6.28
CA ALA A 16 10.24 20.17 6.24
C ALA A 16 10.56 18.79 6.84
N GLU A 17 9.94 18.47 7.96
CA GLU A 17 10.02 17.19 8.65
C GLU A 17 9.37 16.08 7.82
N LEU A 18 8.25 16.37 7.14
CA LEU A 18 7.61 15.47 6.19
C LEU A 18 8.54 15.11 5.02
N THR A 19 9.21 16.10 4.42
CA THR A 19 10.19 15.86 3.34
C THR A 19 11.36 14.99 3.82
N GLU A 20 11.82 15.18 5.06
CA GLU A 20 12.86 14.33 5.65
C GLU A 20 12.37 12.87 5.79
N ALA A 21 11.16 12.68 6.29
CA ALA A 21 10.54 11.35 6.38
C ALA A 21 10.35 10.69 5.00
N GLU A 22 9.92 11.46 3.99
CA GLU A 22 9.76 10.98 2.61
C GLU A 22 11.10 10.55 2.01
N ALA A 23 12.17 11.34 2.20
CA ALA A 23 13.50 10.99 1.72
C ALA A 23 14.01 9.69 2.33
N LEU A 24 13.80 9.48 3.63
CA LEU A 24 14.17 8.24 4.32
C LEU A 24 13.39 7.03 3.77
N LEU A 25 12.07 7.19 3.58
CA LEU A 25 11.23 6.16 2.96
C LEU A 25 11.68 5.82 1.54
N LEU A 26 11.97 6.84 0.70
CA LEU A 26 12.44 6.66 -0.67
C LEU A 26 13.77 5.90 -0.75
N GLN A 27 14.62 6.05 0.27
CA GLN A 27 15.89 5.34 0.41
C GLN A 27 15.76 3.93 1.01
N GLY A 28 14.56 3.51 1.41
CA GLY A 28 14.31 2.24 2.10
C GLY A 28 14.71 2.23 3.58
N ARG A 29 14.93 3.41 4.19
CA ARG A 29 15.29 3.58 5.61
C ARG A 29 14.03 3.70 6.47
N ILE A 30 13.22 2.63 6.46
CA ILE A 30 11.86 2.62 7.00
C ILE A 30 11.81 2.92 8.50
N ASP A 31 12.75 2.43 9.30
CA ASP A 31 12.71 2.65 10.75
C ASP A 31 13.18 4.06 11.16
N GLU A 32 14.00 4.70 10.32
CA GLU A 32 14.56 6.02 10.63
C GLU A 32 13.54 7.14 10.41
N MET A 33 12.49 6.91 9.62
CA MET A 33 11.48 7.92 9.31
C MET A 33 10.50 8.20 10.47
N ASP A 34 10.44 7.35 11.50
CA ASP A 34 9.42 7.46 12.56
C ASP A 34 9.49 8.80 13.32
N MET A 35 10.69 9.22 13.71
CA MET A 35 10.87 10.49 14.41
C MET A 35 10.51 11.71 13.55
N PRO A 36 11.06 11.89 12.33
CA PRO A 36 10.67 13.03 11.49
C PRO A 36 9.19 13.01 11.11
N LEU A 37 8.59 11.84 10.85
CA LEU A 37 7.16 11.73 10.56
C LEU A 37 6.31 12.16 11.77
N GLN A 38 6.66 11.73 12.99
CA GLN A 38 5.95 12.15 14.20
C GLN A 38 6.06 13.66 14.46
N LYS A 39 7.23 14.24 14.17
CA LYS A 39 7.41 15.71 14.25
C LYS A 39 6.56 16.43 13.20
N ALA A 40 6.47 15.90 11.99
CA ALA A 40 5.63 16.45 10.94
C ALA A 40 4.16 16.49 11.36
N TYR A 41 3.63 15.40 11.91
CA TYR A 41 2.28 15.35 12.49
C TYR A 41 2.09 16.41 13.58
N TYR A 42 2.99 16.45 14.56
CA TYR A 42 2.89 17.39 15.67
C TYR A 42 2.81 18.85 15.18
N GLN A 43 3.66 19.23 14.22
CA GLN A 43 3.65 20.58 13.67
C GLN A 43 2.39 20.85 12.83
N ALA A 44 1.98 19.89 11.99
CA ALA A 44 0.81 20.03 11.14
C ALA A 44 -0.47 20.20 11.98
N GLU A 45 -0.68 19.35 12.99
CA GLU A 45 -1.86 19.41 13.87
C GLU A 45 -1.88 20.68 14.72
N LYS A 46 -0.74 21.04 15.32
CA LYS A 46 -0.60 22.25 16.14
C LYS A 46 -0.96 23.53 15.37
N HIS A 47 -0.72 23.54 14.06
CA HIS A 47 -0.92 24.70 13.18
C HIS A 47 -2.06 24.51 12.16
N GLY A 48 -2.90 23.48 12.32
CA GLY A 48 -4.09 23.25 11.48
C GLY A 48 -3.80 23.00 10.00
N GLN A 49 -2.67 22.38 9.65
CA GLN A 49 -2.24 22.12 8.27
C GLN A 49 -2.81 20.80 7.74
N GLU A 50 -4.10 20.78 7.38
CA GLU A 50 -4.79 19.55 6.95
C GLU A 50 -4.13 18.83 5.77
N CYS A 51 -3.60 19.56 4.79
CA CYS A 51 -2.91 18.94 3.64
C CYS A 51 -1.64 18.19 4.06
N ILE A 52 -0.90 18.73 5.04
CA ILE A 52 0.32 18.10 5.56
C ILE A 52 -0.06 16.86 6.37
N THR A 53 -1.16 16.90 7.14
CA THR A 53 -1.67 15.72 7.86
C THR A 53 -2.02 14.57 6.90
N ILE A 54 -2.70 14.86 5.78
CA ILE A 54 -2.99 13.84 4.75
C ILE A 54 -1.70 13.26 4.16
N CYS A 55 -0.69 14.09 3.90
CA CYS A 55 0.60 13.59 3.42
C CYS A 55 1.35 12.76 4.47
N CYS A 56 1.25 13.11 5.76
CA CYS A 56 1.79 12.28 6.84
C CYS A 56 1.10 10.91 6.88
N ASP A 57 -0.23 10.88 6.77
CA ASP A 57 -1.00 9.64 6.70
C ASP A 57 -0.57 8.79 5.50
N PHE A 58 -0.27 9.42 4.37
CA PHE A 58 0.20 8.73 3.17
C PHE A 58 1.56 8.07 3.34
N LEU A 59 2.51 8.73 4.00
CA LEU A 59 3.81 8.12 4.31
C LEU A 59 3.67 7.02 5.36
N GLU A 60 2.82 7.22 6.36
CA GLU A 60 2.53 6.23 7.39
C GLU A 60 1.92 4.95 6.80
N MET A 61 0.91 5.09 5.93
CA MET A 61 0.30 3.94 5.24
C MET A 61 1.35 3.12 4.48
N GLN A 62 2.31 3.78 3.82
CA GLN A 62 3.39 3.09 3.12
C GLN A 62 4.38 2.43 4.07
N ARG A 63 4.78 3.10 5.16
CA ARG A 63 5.64 2.53 6.21
C ARG A 63 5.01 1.29 6.83
N ASP A 64 3.74 1.37 7.20
CA ASP A 64 3.00 0.30 7.85
C ASP A 64 2.85 -0.92 6.93
N LEU A 65 2.75 -0.70 5.61
CA LEU A 65 2.78 -1.76 4.61
C LEU A 65 4.09 -2.58 4.67
N PHE A 66 5.24 -1.96 4.89
CA PHE A 66 6.51 -2.68 5.11
C PHE A 66 6.53 -3.45 6.43
N ARG A 67 5.83 -2.95 7.45
CA ARG A 67 5.71 -3.57 8.78
C ARG A 67 4.63 -4.65 8.85
N GLY A 68 3.89 -4.86 7.76
CA GLY A 68 2.77 -5.80 7.74
C GLY A 68 1.57 -5.35 8.58
N VAL A 69 1.44 -4.05 8.84
CA VAL A 69 0.35 -3.46 9.62
C VAL A 69 -0.66 -2.86 8.64
N TYR A 70 -1.91 -3.28 8.74
CA TYR A 70 -2.99 -2.70 7.95
C TYR A 70 -3.35 -1.32 8.48
N SER A 71 -3.33 -0.31 7.60
CA SER A 71 -3.82 1.03 7.95
C SER A 71 -5.29 1.20 7.57
N SER A 72 -6.15 1.39 8.59
CA SER A 72 -7.56 1.74 8.41
C SER A 72 -7.78 3.16 7.90
N LYS A 73 -6.72 3.99 7.85
CA LYS A 73 -6.78 5.35 7.31
C LYS A 73 -7.26 5.38 5.86
N ALA A 74 -6.87 4.37 5.06
CA ALA A 74 -7.33 4.24 3.68
C ALA A 74 -8.85 4.09 3.56
N GLU A 75 -9.51 3.47 4.54
CA GLU A 75 -10.98 3.31 4.56
C GLU A 75 -11.68 4.63 4.86
N ALA A 76 -11.14 5.39 5.83
CA ALA A 76 -11.55 6.77 6.08
C ALA A 76 -11.36 7.61 4.82
N TYR A 77 -10.31 7.31 4.02
CA TYR A 77 -10.02 7.93 2.75
C TYR A 77 -10.97 7.62 1.58
N SER A 78 -11.83 6.62 1.73
CA SER A 78 -12.75 6.22 0.66
C SER A 78 -14.02 7.10 0.60
N ARG A 79 -14.37 7.57 -0.60
CA ARG A 79 -15.50 8.51 -0.87
C ARG A 79 -16.84 8.18 -0.20
N HIS A 80 -17.10 6.93 0.16
CA HIS A 80 -18.35 6.52 0.80
C HIS A 80 -18.55 7.14 2.18
N GLN A 81 -17.48 7.51 2.91
CA GLN A 81 -17.59 8.13 4.24
C GLN A 81 -17.67 9.67 4.22
N TRP A 82 -17.26 10.34 3.13
CA TRP A 82 -17.18 11.81 3.08
C TRP A 82 -18.36 12.57 2.49
N GLN A 83 -19.36 11.86 1.95
CA GLN A 83 -20.60 12.49 1.46
C GLN A 83 -21.37 13.26 2.56
N LEU A 84 -20.99 13.12 3.83
CA LEU A 84 -21.63 13.75 4.99
C LEU A 84 -21.03 15.12 5.40
N GLN A 85 -20.04 15.66 4.69
CA GLN A 85 -19.34 16.90 5.07
C GLN A 85 -19.30 17.94 3.92
N PRO A 86 -20.31 18.81 3.78
CA PRO A 86 -20.48 19.75 2.65
C PRO A 86 -19.38 20.83 2.48
N TRP A 87 -18.49 20.98 3.46
CA TRP A 87 -17.58 22.14 3.57
C TRP A 87 -16.09 21.82 3.35
N LYS A 88 -15.73 20.55 3.05
CA LYS A 88 -14.33 20.21 2.75
C LYS A 88 -13.97 20.56 1.32
N GLN A 89 -12.88 21.30 1.16
CA GLN A 89 -12.36 21.77 -0.12
C GLN A 89 -12.16 20.59 -1.08
N SER A 90 -12.73 20.67 -2.30
CA SER A 90 -12.66 19.60 -3.31
C SER A 90 -11.24 19.05 -3.53
N MET A 91 -10.22 19.89 -3.37
CA MET A 91 -8.81 19.52 -3.51
C MET A 91 -8.31 18.54 -2.46
N LEU A 92 -8.64 18.75 -1.17
CA LEU A 92 -8.21 17.86 -0.08
C LEU A 92 -8.83 16.46 -0.24
N LEU A 93 -10.09 16.42 -0.72
CA LEU A 93 -10.79 15.18 -1.05
C LEU A 93 -10.08 14.42 -2.19
N ASN A 94 -9.64 15.14 -3.23
CA ASN A 94 -8.90 14.52 -4.33
C ASN A 94 -7.54 13.99 -3.88
N THR A 95 -6.82 14.71 -3.00
CA THR A 95 -5.54 14.25 -2.43
C THR A 95 -5.74 13.01 -1.56
N ALA A 96 -6.75 13.02 -0.70
CA ALA A 96 -7.19 11.87 0.08
C ALA A 96 -7.44 10.62 -0.79
N ASP A 97 -8.26 10.76 -1.84
CA ASP A 97 -8.54 9.69 -2.80
C ASP A 97 -7.27 9.17 -3.49
N MET A 98 -6.36 10.07 -3.87
CA MET A 98 -5.08 9.72 -4.48
C MET A 98 -4.24 8.84 -3.52
N CYS A 99 -4.16 9.22 -2.25
CA CYS A 99 -3.43 8.47 -1.22
C CYS A 99 -4.04 7.07 -1.01
N ALA A 100 -5.37 6.98 -0.91
CA ALA A 100 -6.07 5.69 -0.78
C ALA A 100 -5.87 4.81 -2.03
N GLY A 101 -6.06 5.38 -3.22
CA GLY A 101 -5.91 4.66 -4.49
C GLY A 101 -4.51 4.07 -4.65
N PHE A 102 -3.47 4.85 -4.33
CA PHE A 102 -2.09 4.37 -4.36
C PHE A 102 -1.86 3.23 -3.34
N TYR A 103 -2.33 3.40 -2.10
CA TYR A 103 -2.20 2.36 -1.08
C TYR A 103 -2.91 1.04 -1.47
N TYR A 104 -4.14 1.12 -1.97
CA TYR A 104 -4.86 -0.06 -2.47
C TYR A 104 -4.21 -0.70 -3.70
N ALA A 105 -3.61 0.11 -4.58
CA ALA A 105 -2.82 -0.40 -5.69
C ALA A 105 -1.61 -1.22 -5.19
N LEU A 106 -0.88 -0.74 -4.17
CA LEU A 106 0.24 -1.47 -3.57
C LEU A 106 -0.21 -2.75 -2.84
N LEU A 107 -1.36 -2.71 -2.17
CA LEU A 107 -1.95 -3.89 -1.52
C LEU A 107 -2.41 -4.97 -2.52
N GLY A 108 -2.49 -4.66 -3.82
CA GLY A 108 -3.04 -5.57 -4.83
C GLY A 108 -4.57 -5.65 -4.75
N LYS A 109 -5.21 -4.52 -4.43
CA LYS A 109 -6.64 -4.38 -4.18
C LYS A 109 -7.31 -3.39 -5.14
N PRO A 110 -7.26 -3.67 -6.46
CA PRO A 110 -7.74 -2.73 -7.49
C PRO A 110 -9.23 -2.43 -7.40
N GLU A 111 -10.02 -3.28 -6.75
CA GLU A 111 -11.46 -3.08 -6.54
C GLU A 111 -11.81 -1.86 -5.68
N TYR A 112 -10.86 -1.38 -4.86
CA TYR A 112 -11.02 -0.20 -4.01
C TYR A 112 -10.40 1.08 -4.59
N ILE A 113 -9.83 1.03 -5.80
CA ILE A 113 -9.23 2.19 -6.45
C ILE A 113 -10.34 3.17 -6.88
N PRO A 114 -10.26 4.46 -6.53
CA PRO A 114 -11.18 5.48 -7.04
C PRO A 114 -11.15 5.53 -8.58
N SER A 115 -12.30 5.30 -9.22
CA SER A 115 -12.37 5.13 -10.69
C SER A 115 -11.77 6.32 -11.45
N TRP A 116 -11.96 7.54 -10.95
CA TRP A 116 -11.46 8.76 -11.58
C TRP A 116 -9.94 8.80 -11.77
N LEU A 117 -9.17 8.03 -10.99
CA LEU A 117 -7.72 7.93 -11.14
C LEU A 117 -7.31 7.22 -12.43
N THR A 118 -8.15 6.32 -12.94
CA THR A 118 -7.87 5.48 -14.11
C THR A 118 -8.79 5.81 -15.31
N ASP A 119 -9.99 6.34 -15.05
CA ASP A 119 -10.98 6.68 -16.07
C ASP A 119 -10.41 7.69 -17.10
N GLY A 120 -10.49 7.32 -18.38
CA GLY A 120 -10.02 8.11 -19.52
C GLY A 120 -11.04 9.13 -20.05
N ASN A 121 -12.24 9.19 -19.47
CA ASN A 121 -13.38 9.94 -20.02
C ASN A 121 -13.33 11.46 -19.75
N GLY A 122 -12.19 12.02 -19.37
CA GLY A 122 -11.95 13.47 -19.27
C GLY A 122 -12.68 14.22 -18.15
N GLN A 123 -13.56 13.55 -17.38
CA GLN A 123 -14.23 14.10 -16.20
C GLN A 123 -13.36 13.92 -14.94
N GLN A 124 -12.08 14.29 -15.02
CA GLN A 124 -11.20 14.19 -13.86
C GLN A 124 -11.44 15.36 -12.89
N PRO A 125 -11.59 15.11 -11.58
CA PRO A 125 -11.61 16.16 -10.58
C PRO A 125 -10.39 17.08 -10.72
N SER A 126 -10.60 18.38 -10.49
CA SER A 126 -9.53 19.35 -10.58
C SER A 126 -8.51 19.14 -9.46
N VAL A 127 -7.27 18.79 -9.83
CA VAL A 127 -6.08 19.00 -9.00
C VAL A 127 -5.38 20.27 -9.45
N LEU A 128 -4.76 20.99 -8.52
CA LEU A 128 -3.95 22.16 -8.88
C LEU A 128 -2.86 21.76 -9.87
N TYR A 129 -2.52 22.67 -10.78
CA TYR A 129 -1.51 22.42 -11.80
C TYR A 129 -0.18 21.85 -11.24
N PRO A 130 0.38 22.36 -10.12
CA PRO A 130 1.60 21.79 -9.55
C PRO A 130 1.46 20.37 -8.99
N ALA A 131 0.24 19.91 -8.67
CA ALA A 131 -0.03 18.59 -8.13
C ALA A 131 -0.32 17.54 -9.22
N ARG A 132 -0.42 17.95 -10.50
CA ARG A 132 -0.69 17.04 -11.62
C ARG A 132 0.37 15.94 -11.78
N PRO A 133 1.69 16.21 -11.68
CA PRO A 133 2.69 15.16 -11.75
C PRO A 133 2.53 14.10 -10.66
N CYS A 134 2.16 14.52 -9.44
CA CYS A 134 1.86 13.60 -8.34
C CYS A 134 0.65 12.72 -8.66
N ARG A 135 -0.42 13.31 -9.17
CA ARG A 135 -1.59 12.56 -9.66
C ARG A 135 -1.19 11.56 -10.75
N ASN A 136 -0.35 11.96 -11.71
CA ASN A 136 -0.02 11.11 -12.85
C ASN A 136 0.72 9.82 -12.43
N TYR A 137 1.72 9.90 -11.55
CA TYR A 137 2.39 8.68 -11.09
C TYR A 137 1.49 7.81 -10.19
N ILE A 138 0.56 8.44 -9.46
CA ILE A 138 -0.45 7.70 -8.68
C ILE A 138 -1.42 6.97 -9.60
N SER A 139 -1.93 7.65 -10.64
CA SER A 139 -2.75 7.06 -11.69
C SER A 139 -2.01 5.93 -12.41
N ALA A 140 -0.74 6.11 -12.72
CA ALA A 140 0.10 5.07 -13.32
C ALA A 140 0.19 3.82 -12.42
N GLN A 141 0.40 3.99 -11.10
CA GLN A 141 0.39 2.86 -10.16
C GLN A 141 -0.96 2.13 -10.14
N CYS A 142 -2.05 2.88 -10.17
CA CYS A 142 -3.40 2.33 -10.22
C CYS A 142 -3.65 1.52 -11.51
N LEU A 143 -3.23 2.05 -12.67
CA LEU A 143 -3.30 1.35 -13.96
C LEU A 143 -2.48 0.04 -13.95
N LEU A 144 -1.27 0.06 -13.36
CA LEU A 144 -0.46 -1.15 -13.21
C LEU A 144 -1.16 -2.21 -12.36
N ALA A 145 -1.75 -1.83 -11.23
CA ALA A 145 -2.50 -2.74 -10.37
C ALA A 145 -3.74 -3.34 -11.05
N GLN A 146 -4.35 -2.60 -11.98
CA GLN A 146 -5.47 -3.07 -12.81
C GLN A 146 -5.03 -3.83 -14.07
N GLY A 147 -3.73 -3.97 -14.34
CA GLY A 147 -3.20 -4.60 -15.55
C GLY A 147 -3.41 -3.78 -16.84
N GLN A 148 -3.75 -2.49 -16.73
CA GLN A 148 -3.99 -1.58 -17.85
C GLN A 148 -2.68 -0.98 -18.39
N TYR A 149 -1.75 -1.84 -18.81
CA TYR A 149 -0.39 -1.43 -19.23
C TYR A 149 -0.39 -0.54 -20.47
N THR A 150 -1.25 -0.86 -21.45
CA THR A 150 -1.34 -0.08 -22.70
C THR A 150 -1.81 1.34 -22.43
N GLU A 151 -2.77 1.53 -21.54
CA GLU A 151 -3.31 2.85 -21.21
C GLU A 151 -2.26 3.76 -20.57
N LEU A 152 -1.45 3.20 -19.66
CA LEU A 152 -0.31 3.91 -19.07
C LEU A 152 0.68 4.37 -20.16
N LEU A 153 1.03 3.49 -21.09
CA LEU A 153 1.98 3.79 -22.16
C LEU A 153 1.43 4.82 -23.17
N VAL A 154 0.12 4.83 -23.42
CA VAL A 154 -0.53 5.85 -24.27
C VAL A 154 -0.43 7.23 -23.62
N ARG A 155 -0.65 7.34 -22.31
CA ARG A 155 -0.61 8.61 -21.57
C ARG A 155 0.80 9.08 -21.20
N TRP A 156 1.80 8.22 -21.37
CA TRP A 156 3.20 8.45 -20.99
C TRP A 156 3.73 9.82 -21.41
N SER A 157 3.62 10.13 -22.70
CA SER A 157 4.24 11.32 -23.29
C SER A 157 3.70 12.61 -22.65
N ASP A 158 2.39 12.66 -22.43
CA ASP A 158 1.74 13.83 -21.81
C ASP A 158 2.16 13.96 -20.34
N TRP A 159 2.21 12.84 -19.61
CA TRP A 159 2.62 12.83 -18.20
C TRP A 159 4.09 13.20 -18.00
N GLU A 160 4.96 12.76 -18.90
CA GLU A 160 6.38 13.15 -18.91
C GLU A 160 6.52 14.67 -19.14
N GLN A 161 5.76 15.23 -20.09
CA GLN A 161 5.77 16.68 -20.37
C GLN A 161 5.29 17.50 -19.16
N GLU A 162 4.26 17.04 -18.44
CA GLU A 162 3.78 17.73 -17.23
C GLU A 162 4.81 17.75 -16.09
N CYS A 163 5.85 16.90 -16.10
CA CYS A 163 6.92 16.91 -15.10
C CYS A 163 8.00 17.98 -15.36
N ARG A 164 8.14 18.43 -16.62
CA ARG A 164 9.23 19.33 -17.06
C ARG A 164 9.15 20.76 -16.48
N PRO A 165 7.98 21.43 -16.38
CA PRO A 165 7.90 22.85 -15.99
C PRO A 165 8.50 23.17 -14.61
N TYR A 166 8.42 22.23 -13.66
CA TYR A 166 8.91 22.43 -12.29
C TYR A 166 10.11 21.54 -11.94
N SER A 167 10.69 20.84 -12.93
CA SER A 167 11.74 19.84 -12.69
C SER A 167 11.35 18.84 -11.60
N ASN A 168 10.15 18.25 -11.72
CA ASN A 168 9.62 17.27 -10.76
C ASN A 168 10.33 15.92 -10.89
N PHE A 169 11.60 15.88 -10.48
CA PHE A 169 12.49 14.74 -10.62
C PHE A 169 11.92 13.46 -10.04
N LEU A 170 11.37 13.53 -8.81
CA LEU A 170 10.79 12.37 -8.14
C LEU A 170 9.60 11.80 -8.91
N CYS A 171 8.68 12.66 -9.39
CA CYS A 171 7.54 12.22 -10.19
C CYS A 171 7.99 11.57 -11.51
N LEU A 172 9.01 12.13 -12.15
CA LEU A 172 9.58 11.58 -13.38
C LEU A 172 10.26 10.22 -13.13
N LEU A 173 10.96 10.06 -12.00
CA LEU A 173 11.55 8.78 -11.60
C LEU A 173 10.46 7.71 -11.44
N TYR A 174 9.41 8.02 -10.67
CA TYR A 174 8.27 7.13 -10.50
C TYR A 174 7.67 6.71 -11.83
N LEU A 175 7.37 7.69 -12.68
CA LEU A 175 6.83 7.44 -14.01
C LEU A 175 7.76 6.53 -14.81
N GLN A 176 9.08 6.79 -14.86
CA GLN A 176 10.01 5.96 -15.63
C GLN A 176 10.07 4.51 -15.14
N VAL A 177 10.02 4.29 -13.83
CA VAL A 177 9.92 2.94 -13.27
C VAL A 177 8.61 2.26 -13.68
N GLN A 178 7.50 2.98 -13.60
CA GLN A 178 6.18 2.47 -13.94
C GLN A 178 6.03 2.19 -15.45
N ARG A 179 6.72 2.95 -16.30
CA ARG A 179 6.85 2.66 -17.73
C ARG A 179 7.59 1.35 -17.98
N ALA A 180 8.71 1.12 -17.29
CA ALA A 180 9.43 -0.15 -17.36
C ALA A 180 8.51 -1.30 -16.92
N ALA A 181 7.78 -1.13 -15.81
CA ALA A 181 6.83 -2.11 -15.31
C ALA A 181 5.68 -2.39 -16.31
N ALA A 182 5.17 -1.36 -16.99
CA ALA A 182 4.15 -1.53 -18.03
C ALA A 182 4.67 -2.33 -19.24
N PHE A 183 5.91 -2.09 -19.68
CA PHE A 183 6.53 -2.91 -20.73
C PHE A 183 6.75 -4.35 -20.29
N ALA A 184 7.19 -4.57 -19.04
CA ALA A 184 7.30 -5.90 -18.46
C ALA A 184 5.95 -6.63 -18.45
N GLY A 185 4.87 -5.95 -18.04
CA GLY A 185 3.51 -6.50 -18.03
C GLY A 185 2.97 -6.86 -19.42
N ARG A 186 3.46 -6.21 -20.48
CA ARG A 186 3.16 -6.56 -21.89
C ARG A 186 4.08 -7.64 -22.48
N GLY A 187 5.13 -8.04 -21.77
CA GLY A 187 6.17 -8.94 -22.27
C GLY A 187 7.18 -8.29 -23.23
N ASP A 188 7.23 -6.96 -23.33
CA ASP A 188 8.23 -6.24 -24.13
C ASP A 188 9.55 -6.10 -23.36
N VAL A 189 10.39 -7.13 -23.46
CA VAL A 189 11.68 -7.23 -22.76
C VAL A 189 12.63 -6.09 -23.14
N THR A 190 12.68 -5.69 -24.41
CA THR A 190 13.65 -4.71 -24.91
C THR A 190 13.34 -3.32 -24.38
N SER A 191 12.08 -2.88 -24.53
CA SER A 191 11.64 -1.56 -24.04
C SER A 191 11.64 -1.49 -22.52
N CYS A 192 11.31 -2.61 -21.84
CA CYS A 192 11.42 -2.72 -20.39
C CYS A 192 12.85 -2.47 -19.92
N ARG A 193 13.84 -3.18 -20.46
CA ARG A 193 15.26 -3.00 -20.07
C ARG A 193 15.74 -1.58 -20.31
N ALA A 194 15.41 -1.00 -21.46
CA ALA A 194 15.82 0.37 -21.78
C ALA A 194 15.24 1.38 -20.78
N SER A 195 13.95 1.27 -20.45
CA SER A 195 13.29 2.15 -19.48
C SER A 195 13.81 1.92 -18.06
N LEU A 196 14.05 0.66 -17.68
CA LEU A 196 14.58 0.30 -16.37
C LEU A 196 15.99 0.87 -16.15
N LYS A 197 16.87 0.80 -17.16
CA LYS A 197 18.21 1.39 -17.08
C LYS A 197 18.16 2.90 -16.86
N GLN A 198 17.26 3.61 -17.55
CA GLN A 198 17.07 5.05 -17.33
C GLN A 198 16.61 5.34 -15.91
N ALA A 199 15.65 4.56 -15.39
CA ALA A 199 15.17 4.72 -14.02
C ALA A 199 16.25 4.43 -12.97
N LEU A 200 17.07 3.40 -13.18
CA LEU A 200 18.20 3.07 -12.29
C LEU A 200 19.24 4.18 -12.26
N ALA A 201 19.61 4.73 -13.43
CA ALA A 201 20.52 5.86 -13.53
C ALA A 201 20.00 7.11 -12.80
N MET A 202 18.69 7.36 -12.84
CA MET A 202 18.07 8.44 -12.07
C MET A 202 18.12 8.17 -10.56
N ALA A 203 17.79 6.95 -10.13
CA ALA A 203 17.70 6.61 -8.71
C ALA A 203 19.06 6.54 -7.98
N GLU A 204 20.15 6.28 -8.71
CA GLU A 204 21.44 5.90 -8.13
C GLU A 204 22.03 6.95 -7.19
N ALA A 205 22.10 8.22 -7.63
CA ALA A 205 22.82 9.27 -6.91
C ALA A 205 22.28 9.50 -5.48
N ASP A 206 20.95 9.51 -5.34
CA ASP A 206 20.25 9.77 -4.08
C ASP A 206 19.70 8.49 -3.42
N LYS A 207 19.99 7.32 -4.01
CA LYS A 207 19.54 5.98 -3.57
C LYS A 207 18.02 5.86 -3.49
N LEU A 208 17.29 6.45 -4.43
CA LEU A 208 15.82 6.50 -4.45
C LEU A 208 15.23 5.19 -5.00
N VAL A 209 15.29 4.13 -4.20
CA VAL A 209 14.96 2.76 -4.63
C VAL A 209 13.49 2.36 -4.40
N LEU A 210 12.73 3.13 -3.62
CA LEU A 210 11.33 2.82 -3.31
C LEU A 210 10.43 2.62 -4.55
N PRO A 211 10.48 3.48 -5.60
CA PRO A 211 9.62 3.28 -6.77
C PRO A 211 9.84 1.92 -7.45
N LEU A 212 11.10 1.46 -7.49
CA LEU A 212 11.49 0.15 -8.04
C LEU A 212 10.93 -0.98 -7.17
N ALA A 213 11.08 -0.87 -5.85
CA ALA A 213 10.58 -1.84 -4.88
C ALA A 213 9.05 -1.95 -4.90
N GLN A 214 8.33 -0.85 -5.05
CA GLN A 214 6.87 -0.83 -5.16
C GLN A 214 6.32 -1.52 -6.42
N ASN A 215 7.16 -1.67 -7.44
CA ASN A 215 6.82 -2.33 -8.71
C ASN A 215 7.56 -3.68 -8.87
N ILE A 216 8.04 -4.27 -7.77
CA ILE A 216 8.87 -5.46 -7.78
C ILE A 216 8.21 -6.67 -8.43
N ALA A 217 6.88 -6.80 -8.31
CA ALA A 217 6.13 -7.92 -8.88
C ALA A 217 6.32 -8.07 -10.39
N LEU A 218 6.50 -6.96 -11.11
CA LEU A 218 6.75 -6.93 -12.55
C LEU A 218 8.25 -6.83 -12.88
N LEU A 219 9.04 -6.17 -12.04
CA LEU A 219 10.42 -5.80 -12.33
C LEU A 219 11.48 -6.79 -11.81
N ARG A 220 11.12 -7.68 -10.87
CA ARG A 220 12.04 -8.66 -10.26
C ARG A 220 12.98 -9.35 -11.24
N PRO A 221 12.51 -10.02 -12.32
CA PRO A 221 13.42 -10.76 -13.21
C PRO A 221 14.41 -9.85 -13.94
N TYR A 222 14.05 -8.59 -14.17
CA TYR A 222 14.91 -7.62 -14.85
C TYR A 222 15.94 -7.01 -13.88
N LEU A 223 15.54 -6.78 -12.62
CA LEU A 223 16.44 -6.32 -11.56
C LEU A 223 17.47 -7.39 -11.17
N GLU A 224 17.07 -8.66 -11.11
CA GLU A 224 17.98 -9.78 -10.84
C GLU A 224 19.10 -9.88 -11.89
N GLN A 225 18.80 -9.53 -13.14
CA GLN A 225 19.80 -9.52 -14.21
C GLN A 225 20.74 -8.32 -14.13
N GLU A 226 20.28 -7.18 -13.59
CA GLU A 226 21.13 -6.01 -13.34
C GLU A 226 22.03 -6.16 -12.10
N LEU A 227 21.89 -7.23 -11.31
CA LEU A 227 22.84 -7.52 -10.22
C LEU A 227 24.29 -7.70 -10.70
N GLN A 228 24.48 -8.07 -11.97
CA GLN A 228 25.80 -8.21 -12.60
C GLN A 228 26.15 -7.02 -13.51
N GLY A 229 25.30 -6.00 -13.57
CA GLY A 229 25.46 -4.86 -14.47
C GLY A 229 25.96 -3.59 -13.77
N GLU A 230 25.81 -2.48 -14.48
CA GLU A 230 26.29 -1.16 -14.09
C GLU A 230 25.63 -0.67 -12.79
N PHE A 231 24.33 -0.91 -12.63
CA PHE A 231 23.53 -0.43 -11.50
C PHE A 231 23.29 -1.49 -10.42
N SER A 232 24.23 -2.42 -10.24
CA SER A 232 24.11 -3.58 -9.34
C SER A 232 23.70 -3.21 -7.90
N ALA A 233 24.27 -2.14 -7.35
CA ALA A 233 23.95 -1.69 -5.98
C ALA A 233 22.49 -1.22 -5.84
N ALA A 234 22.01 -0.41 -6.80
CA ALA A 234 20.63 0.07 -6.81
C ALA A 234 19.64 -1.09 -7.04
N ALA A 235 19.98 -2.02 -7.94
CA ALA A 235 19.18 -3.22 -8.20
C ALA A 235 19.07 -4.12 -6.96
N ALA A 236 20.18 -4.37 -6.25
CA ALA A 236 20.18 -5.16 -5.02
C ALA A 236 19.35 -4.51 -3.91
N ALA A 237 19.47 -3.20 -3.72
CA ALA A 237 18.68 -2.45 -2.74
C ALA A 237 17.18 -2.48 -3.08
N ALA A 238 16.80 -2.31 -4.35
CA ALA A 238 15.41 -2.40 -4.80
C ALA A 238 14.83 -3.81 -4.61
N LEU A 239 15.60 -4.87 -4.88
CA LEU A 239 15.19 -6.26 -4.65
C LEU A 239 14.96 -6.56 -3.17
N HIS A 240 15.89 -6.14 -2.30
CA HIS A 240 15.78 -6.31 -0.86
C HIS A 240 14.55 -5.58 -0.31
N LEU A 241 14.38 -4.30 -0.66
CA LEU A 241 13.24 -3.51 -0.22
C LEU A 241 11.91 -4.07 -0.78
N GLY A 242 11.91 -4.52 -2.04
CA GLY A 242 10.74 -5.15 -2.66
C GLY A 242 10.34 -6.46 -1.95
N GLN A 243 11.30 -7.25 -1.48
CA GLN A 243 11.02 -8.45 -0.68
C GLN A 243 10.37 -8.11 0.66
N GLN A 244 10.84 -7.05 1.35
CA GLN A 244 10.22 -6.59 2.59
C GLN A 244 8.79 -6.12 2.36
N LEU A 245 8.55 -5.37 1.28
CA LEU A 245 7.22 -4.91 0.90
C LEU A 245 6.25 -6.07 0.63
N GLU A 246 6.67 -7.07 -0.14
CA GLU A 246 5.86 -8.25 -0.42
C GLU A 246 5.55 -9.07 0.83
N ALA A 247 6.52 -9.20 1.74
CA ALA A 247 6.34 -9.88 3.02
C ALA A 247 5.30 -9.16 3.88
N GLY A 248 5.42 -7.84 4.03
CA GLY A 248 4.46 -7.02 4.78
C GLY A 248 3.06 -7.06 4.15
N ARG A 249 2.96 -6.92 2.82
CA ARG A 249 1.69 -7.11 2.10
C ARG A 249 1.08 -8.49 2.36
N GLY A 250 1.89 -9.55 2.31
CA GLY A 250 1.45 -10.91 2.58
C GLY A 250 0.90 -11.10 4.00
N GLN A 251 1.55 -10.49 4.99
CA GLN A 251 1.10 -10.48 6.38
C GLN A 251 -0.26 -9.78 6.53
N ILE A 252 -0.41 -8.58 5.94
CA ILE A 252 -1.69 -7.84 5.93
C ILE A 252 -2.79 -8.67 5.30
N MET A 253 -2.55 -9.22 4.12
CA MET A 253 -3.54 -10.00 3.39
C MET A 253 -3.95 -11.25 4.15
N SER A 254 -3.00 -11.95 4.79
CA SER A 254 -3.30 -13.10 5.63
C SER A 254 -4.10 -12.72 6.87
N ALA A 255 -3.78 -11.60 7.53
CA ALA A 255 -4.49 -11.13 8.72
C ALA A 255 -5.92 -10.69 8.38
N ARG A 256 -6.10 -9.91 7.31
CA ARG A 256 -7.42 -9.47 6.82
C ARG A 256 -8.29 -10.63 6.38
N PHE A 257 -7.69 -11.62 5.71
CA PHE A 257 -8.39 -12.84 5.35
C PHE A 257 -8.87 -13.60 6.60
N ALA A 258 -8.01 -13.68 7.62
CA ALA A 258 -8.35 -14.29 8.90
C ALA A 258 -9.48 -13.55 9.62
N GLU A 259 -9.44 -12.22 9.67
CA GLU A 259 -10.51 -11.38 10.23
C GLU A 259 -11.84 -11.58 9.49
N ALA A 260 -11.84 -11.58 8.15
CA ALA A 260 -13.05 -11.79 7.36
C ALA A 260 -13.66 -13.17 7.63
N GLY A 261 -12.84 -14.22 7.67
CA GLY A 261 -13.31 -15.57 8.03
C GLY A 261 -13.90 -15.65 9.44
N LEU A 262 -13.35 -14.88 10.41
CA LEU A 262 -13.91 -14.79 11.76
C LEU A 262 -15.27 -14.08 11.78
N GLN A 263 -15.46 -13.04 10.97
CA GLN A 263 -16.74 -12.33 10.85
C GLN A 263 -17.86 -13.19 10.21
N GLU A 264 -17.50 -14.19 9.40
CA GLU A 264 -18.46 -15.15 8.83
C GLU A 264 -18.91 -16.24 9.83
N LEU A 265 -18.25 -16.38 10.97
CA LEU A 265 -18.65 -17.33 12.00
C LEU A 265 -19.92 -16.83 12.69
N THR A 266 -20.90 -17.70 12.84
CA THR A 266 -22.03 -17.43 13.75
C THR A 266 -21.53 -17.38 15.19
N GLU A 267 -22.30 -16.78 16.09
CA GLU A 267 -21.96 -16.72 17.53
C GLU A 267 -21.67 -18.11 18.11
N GLN A 268 -22.44 -19.12 17.71
CA GLN A 268 -22.23 -20.52 18.12
C GLN A 268 -20.96 -21.13 17.51
N GLU A 269 -20.65 -20.83 16.25
CA GLU A 269 -19.40 -21.27 15.60
C GLU A 269 -18.17 -20.61 16.24
N LEU A 270 -18.25 -19.31 16.56
CA LEU A 270 -17.21 -18.56 17.24
C LEU A 270 -16.91 -19.15 18.62
N GLN A 271 -17.95 -19.44 19.41
CA GLN A 271 -17.82 -20.04 20.74
C GLN A 271 -17.16 -21.44 20.67
N ILE A 272 -17.55 -22.26 19.68
CA ILE A 272 -16.93 -23.58 19.43
C ILE A 272 -15.45 -23.41 19.01
N ALA A 273 -15.15 -22.44 18.15
CA ALA A 273 -13.79 -22.16 17.69
C ALA A 273 -12.87 -21.71 18.83
N GLN A 274 -13.34 -20.83 19.71
CA GLN A 274 -12.62 -20.37 20.91
C GLN A 274 -12.31 -21.53 21.87
N LEU A 275 -13.31 -22.36 22.18
CA LEU A 275 -13.09 -23.52 23.05
C LEU A 275 -12.12 -24.53 22.43
N ALA A 276 -12.20 -24.74 21.12
CA ALA A 276 -11.28 -25.61 20.40
C ALA A 276 -9.85 -25.05 20.34
N ALA A 277 -9.68 -23.73 20.25
CA ALA A 277 -8.40 -23.05 20.32
C ALA A 277 -7.78 -23.15 21.73
N ALA A 278 -8.60 -23.04 22.79
CA ALA A 278 -8.22 -23.29 24.18
C ALA A 278 -7.97 -24.77 24.51
N ARG A 279 -7.81 -25.62 23.48
CA ARG A 279 -7.49 -27.06 23.56
C ARG A 279 -8.55 -27.94 24.22
N HIS A 280 -9.81 -27.48 24.33
CA HIS A 280 -10.89 -28.35 24.78
C HIS A 280 -11.15 -29.50 23.79
N THR A 281 -11.42 -30.68 24.34
CA THR A 281 -11.77 -31.86 23.54
C THR A 281 -13.20 -31.73 22.96
N ASN A 282 -13.53 -32.47 21.90
CA ASN A 282 -14.90 -32.47 21.34
C ASN A 282 -15.94 -32.81 22.41
N ARG A 283 -15.59 -33.70 23.35
CA ARG A 283 -16.43 -34.11 24.47
C ARG A 283 -16.65 -33.00 25.47
N GLU A 284 -15.61 -32.27 25.84
CA GLU A 284 -15.71 -31.11 26.75
C GLU A 284 -16.54 -29.99 26.13
N ILE A 285 -16.31 -29.67 24.85
CA ILE A 285 -17.09 -28.66 24.11
C ILE A 285 -18.56 -29.08 24.03
N ALA A 286 -18.82 -30.35 23.69
CA ALA A 286 -20.16 -30.93 23.62
C ALA A 286 -20.89 -30.81 24.97
N GLN A 287 -20.23 -31.15 26.08
CA GLN A 287 -20.79 -31.01 27.42
C GLN A 287 -21.08 -29.55 27.79
N ARG A 288 -20.15 -28.64 27.49
CA ARG A 288 -20.26 -27.22 27.86
C ARG A 288 -21.37 -26.50 27.09
N LEU A 289 -21.63 -26.92 25.86
CA LEU A 289 -22.64 -26.33 24.98
C LEU A 289 -23.94 -27.16 24.90
N SER A 290 -24.06 -28.24 25.67
CA SER A 290 -25.20 -29.17 25.63
C SER A 290 -25.48 -29.73 24.22
N LEU A 291 -24.43 -30.08 23.48
CA LEU A 291 -24.47 -30.64 22.12
C LEU A 291 -23.90 -32.06 22.08
N SER A 292 -24.08 -32.78 20.97
CA SER A 292 -23.41 -34.06 20.75
C SER A 292 -21.98 -33.87 20.20
N GLU A 293 -21.06 -34.80 20.49
CA GLU A 293 -19.72 -34.78 19.89
C GLU A 293 -19.74 -34.81 18.35
N GLY A 294 -20.71 -35.51 17.76
CA GLY A 294 -20.91 -35.55 16.31
C GLY A 294 -21.27 -34.18 15.74
N THR A 295 -22.14 -33.44 16.45
CA THR A 295 -22.51 -32.07 16.12
C THR A 295 -21.29 -31.14 16.20
N ILE A 296 -20.47 -31.25 17.26
CA ILE A 296 -19.23 -30.46 17.38
C ILE A 296 -18.26 -30.74 16.21
N LYS A 297 -18.10 -31.99 15.79
CA LYS A 297 -17.27 -32.33 14.61
C LYS A 297 -17.78 -31.65 13.33
N GLN A 298 -19.10 -31.60 13.14
CA GLN A 298 -19.69 -30.93 11.98
C GLN A 298 -19.46 -29.42 12.02
N TYR A 299 -19.64 -28.78 13.18
CA TYR A 299 -19.34 -27.36 13.36
C TYR A 299 -17.85 -27.07 13.10
N LEU A 300 -16.94 -27.86 13.65
CA LEU A 300 -15.51 -27.68 13.43
C LEU A 300 -15.12 -27.80 11.95
N ASN A 301 -15.73 -28.72 11.20
CA ASN A 301 -15.49 -28.82 9.76
C ASN A 301 -15.95 -27.56 9.00
N LYS A 302 -17.11 -26.99 9.37
CA LYS A 302 -17.61 -25.74 8.80
C LYS A 302 -16.70 -24.56 9.16
N ILE A 303 -16.27 -24.48 10.43
CA ILE A 303 -15.34 -23.45 10.91
C ILE A 303 -14.01 -23.54 10.16
N PHE A 304 -13.42 -24.74 10.02
CA PHE A 304 -12.19 -24.91 9.26
C PHE A 304 -12.33 -24.49 7.80
N ALA A 305 -13.48 -24.77 7.18
CA ALA A 305 -13.76 -24.34 5.81
C ALA A 305 -13.87 -22.81 5.70
N LYS A 306 -14.63 -22.16 6.60
CA LYS A 306 -14.79 -20.70 6.66
C LYS A 306 -13.47 -19.97 6.92
N LEU A 307 -12.62 -20.51 7.78
CA LEU A 307 -11.29 -19.96 8.10
C LEU A 307 -10.19 -20.42 7.13
N GLN A 308 -10.54 -21.16 6.06
CA GLN A 308 -9.61 -21.79 5.09
C GLN A 308 -8.41 -22.50 5.74
N ILE A 309 -8.66 -23.21 6.84
CA ILE A 309 -7.67 -24.08 7.47
C ILE A 309 -7.51 -25.33 6.61
N ASP A 310 -6.31 -25.50 6.03
CA ASP A 310 -6.00 -26.55 5.06
C ASP A 310 -6.43 -27.95 5.55
N ALA A 311 -7.12 -28.67 4.67
CA ALA A 311 -7.60 -30.01 4.90
C ALA A 311 -6.47 -31.01 5.21
N ALA A 312 -5.26 -30.78 4.68
CA ALA A 312 -4.07 -31.64 4.85
C ALA A 312 -3.23 -31.32 6.10
N ALA A 313 -3.58 -30.27 6.86
CA ALA A 313 -2.84 -29.90 8.06
C ALA A 313 -2.98 -30.98 9.16
N LYS A 314 -1.84 -31.53 9.61
CA LYS A 314 -1.80 -32.55 10.68
C LYS A 314 -2.39 -32.05 12.02
N ASN A 315 -2.47 -30.74 12.24
CA ASN A 315 -2.97 -30.12 13.48
C ASN A 315 -3.92 -28.93 13.23
N LYS A 316 -5.09 -29.18 12.62
CA LYS A 316 -6.11 -28.14 12.33
C LYS A 316 -6.53 -27.32 13.54
N ARG A 317 -6.57 -27.92 14.73
CA ARG A 317 -6.88 -27.23 15.99
C ARG A 317 -5.82 -26.24 16.42
N HIS A 318 -4.55 -26.60 16.29
CA HIS A 318 -3.44 -25.70 16.62
C HIS A 318 -3.46 -24.46 15.72
N GLN A 319 -3.92 -24.62 14.48
CA GLN A 319 -4.16 -23.50 13.58
C GLN A 319 -5.29 -22.57 14.00
N LEU A 320 -6.16 -22.92 14.96
CA LEU A 320 -7.14 -21.98 15.54
C LEU A 320 -6.50 -21.05 16.57
N GLU A 321 -5.41 -21.46 17.23
CA GLU A 321 -4.72 -20.64 18.25
C GLU A 321 -4.25 -19.30 17.69
N ARG A 322 -3.85 -19.25 16.40
CA ARG A 322 -3.43 -18.00 15.73
C ARG A 322 -4.57 -16.96 15.56
N PHE A 323 -5.82 -17.39 15.65
CA PHE A 323 -7.00 -16.52 15.57
C PHE A 323 -7.47 -16.06 16.95
N PHE A 324 -7.04 -16.74 18.02
CA PHE A 324 -7.45 -16.49 19.40
C PHE A 324 -6.25 -16.49 20.36
N PRO A 325 -5.31 -15.53 20.24
CA PRO A 325 -4.05 -15.53 21.00
C PRO A 325 -4.20 -15.39 22.53
N ASN A 326 -5.41 -15.13 23.04
CA ASN A 326 -5.70 -14.86 24.46
C ASN A 326 -6.86 -15.71 25.04
N SER A 327 -7.21 -16.87 24.46
CA SER A 327 -8.34 -17.71 24.91
C SER A 327 -7.94 -18.91 25.75
#